data_AF-L1NBH0-F1
#
_entry.id   AF-L1NBH0-F1
#
_cell.length_a   1.000
_cell.length_b   1.000
_cell.length_c   1.000
_cell.angle_alpha   90.00
_cell.angle_beta   90.00
_cell.angle_gamma   90.00
#
_symmetry.space_group_name_H-M   'P 1'
#
loop_
_entity.id
_entity.type
_entity.pdbx_description
1 polymer ?
#
loop_
_entity_poly.entity_id
_entity_poly.type
_entity_poly.pdbx_seq_one_letter_code
_entity_poly.pdbx_strand_id
1 'polypeptide(L)'
;MSYRQPIRRHRANWHEFVLWLSLFLALYLLTPFSALPSAIGSLPWGVLLSQPSTLAARLGTLVPILLSYLVIVYLSERDILLAKPEHPVALLFLTTLALSLPGLTQLKSSSLLLMTLILFTSFGGEGREEQPIPYLITGLLIGTLALLHPIYLLITPLVITTQYILRLATLRNILATLLGLFLPAWLLLPFLLLLCDQGELNNYLAYLYEQFLDFTPTQFPAISGISLTYVLLLTILLALGCLLYRRSFGREKIRQRGMIGALQLDAFLLIGFSFIFGAHASELLALSVIPLSLLLARGMADVPPKLAYALRAVIFLTLLGMMFAHTYYATLPHFAPILQ
;
A
#
# COMPACT_ATOMS: atom_id res chain seq x y z
N MET A 1 -32.49 25.45 19.42
CA MET A 1 -31.06 25.51 19.05
C MET A 1 -30.28 24.63 20.03
N SER A 2 -29.92 23.39 19.67
CA SER A 2 -29.11 22.54 20.55
C SER A 2 -27.63 22.87 20.35
N TYR A 3 -26.95 23.15 21.46
CA TYR A 3 -25.51 23.32 21.50
C TYR A 3 -24.84 22.02 21.03
N ARG A 4 -24.18 22.06 19.86
CA ARG A 4 -23.27 20.99 19.41
C ARG A 4 -22.08 20.98 20.36
N GLN A 5 -22.10 20.10 21.36
CA GLN A 5 -20.89 19.81 22.12
C GLN A 5 -19.80 19.31 21.17
N PRO A 6 -18.55 19.80 21.27
CA PRO A 6 -17.45 19.21 20.54
C PRO A 6 -17.24 17.80 21.08
N ILE A 7 -17.57 16.79 20.27
CA ILE A 7 -17.24 15.40 20.56
C ILE A 7 -15.72 15.37 20.74
N ARG A 8 -15.26 15.01 21.95
CA ARG A 8 -13.85 14.76 22.24
C ARG A 8 -13.37 13.68 21.26
N ARG A 9 -12.71 14.10 20.18
CA ARG A 9 -11.99 13.17 19.30
C ARG A 9 -11.00 12.41 20.16
N HIS A 10 -11.11 11.08 20.11
CA HIS A 10 -10.37 10.20 21.00
C HIS A 10 -8.86 10.37 20.76
N ARG A 11 -8.09 10.66 21.81
CA ARG A 11 -6.63 10.68 21.72
C ARG A 11 -6.15 9.23 21.79
N ALA A 12 -5.28 8.81 20.88
CA ALA A 12 -4.61 7.53 21.01
C ALA A 12 -3.92 7.42 22.37
N ASN A 13 -4.09 6.28 23.04
CA ASN A 13 -3.38 6.02 24.28
C ASN A 13 -1.93 5.64 23.93
N TRP A 14 -0.98 6.47 24.35
CA TRP A 14 0.43 6.26 24.04
C TRP A 14 0.98 4.92 24.56
N HIS A 15 0.44 4.41 25.67
CA HIS A 15 0.83 3.09 26.19
C HIS A 15 0.41 1.96 25.25
N GLU A 16 -0.82 2.01 24.75
CA GLU A 16 -1.32 1.06 23.75
C GLU A 16 -0.49 1.15 22.46
N PHE A 17 -0.18 2.37 22.02
CA PHE A 17 0.64 2.60 20.84
C PHE A 17 2.03 1.97 20.96
N VAL A 18 2.75 2.26 22.05
CA VAL A 18 4.10 1.74 22.27
C VAL A 18 4.07 0.21 22.39
N LEU A 19 3.07 -0.34 23.08
CA LEU A 19 2.92 -1.79 23.23
C LEU A 19 2.75 -2.47 21.88
N TRP A 20 1.78 -2.07 21.07
CA TRP A 20 1.55 -2.73 19.78
C TRP A 20 2.71 -2.53 18.81
N LEU A 21 3.24 -1.31 18.72
CA LEU A 21 4.36 -1.02 17.84
C LEU A 21 5.60 -1.84 18.21
N SER A 22 5.96 -1.88 19.49
CA SER A 22 7.10 -2.67 19.95
C SER A 22 6.92 -4.17 19.72
N LEU A 23 5.70 -4.70 19.90
CA LEU A 23 5.42 -6.12 19.70
C LEU A 23 5.57 -6.52 18.23
N PHE A 24 4.96 -5.76 17.31
CA PHE A 24 5.09 -6.04 15.87
C PHE A 24 6.53 -5.88 15.37
N LEU A 25 7.23 -4.86 15.84
CA LEU A 25 8.61 -4.60 15.45
C LEU A 25 9.56 -5.68 16.00
N ALA A 26 9.38 -6.10 17.26
CA ALA A 26 10.15 -7.19 17.85
C ALA A 26 9.95 -8.50 17.08
N LEU A 27 8.70 -8.85 16.78
CA LEU A 27 8.42 -10.07 16.00
C LEU A 27 9.02 -9.98 14.60
N TYR A 28 8.84 -8.87 13.89
CA TYR A 28 9.42 -8.67 12.55
C TYR A 28 10.94 -8.86 12.54
N LEU A 29 11.64 -8.27 13.52
CA LEU A 29 13.09 -8.39 13.64
C LEU A 29 13.54 -9.81 14.03
N LEU A 30 12.76 -10.53 14.84
CA LEU A 30 13.07 -11.89 15.30
C LEU A 30 12.73 -12.99 14.31
N THR A 31 11.97 -12.70 13.24
CA THR A 31 11.65 -13.69 12.20
C THR A 31 12.95 -14.24 11.56
N PRO A 32 13.04 -15.52 11.20
CA PRO A 32 14.26 -16.06 10.60
C PRO A 32 14.52 -15.49 9.20
N PHE A 33 15.79 -15.37 8.82
CA PHE A 33 16.20 -14.89 7.49
C PHE A 33 15.94 -15.96 6.43
N SER A 34 15.36 -15.57 5.32
CA SER A 34 15.35 -16.37 4.10
C SER A 34 16.59 -16.05 3.27
N ALA A 35 17.23 -17.08 2.72
CA ALA A 35 18.37 -16.91 1.82
C ALA A 35 17.90 -16.29 0.49
N LEU A 36 18.74 -15.45 -0.13
CA LEU A 36 18.48 -14.95 -1.47
C LEU A 36 18.40 -16.12 -2.46
N PRO A 37 17.31 -16.26 -3.25
CA PRO A 37 17.31 -17.14 -4.40
C PRO A 37 18.39 -16.67 -5.39
N SER A 38 19.28 -17.58 -5.79
CA SER A 38 20.44 -17.29 -6.66
C SER A 38 20.08 -16.66 -8.01
N ALA A 39 18.86 -16.89 -8.51
CA ALA A 39 18.38 -16.38 -9.79
C ALA A 39 18.01 -14.89 -9.79
N ILE A 40 17.64 -14.31 -8.64
CA ILE A 40 17.20 -12.90 -8.55
C ILE A 40 18.41 -11.96 -8.42
N GLY A 41 19.53 -12.45 -7.87
CA GLY A 41 20.74 -11.66 -7.63
C GLY A 41 21.48 -11.20 -8.89
N SER A 42 21.19 -11.78 -10.06
CA SER A 42 21.78 -11.40 -11.36
C SER A 42 21.03 -10.28 -12.09
N LEU A 43 19.90 -9.81 -11.54
CA LEU A 43 19.16 -8.68 -12.08
C LEU A 43 19.78 -7.36 -11.56
N PRO A 44 19.82 -6.29 -12.38
CA PRO A 44 20.35 -4.98 -11.97
C PRO A 44 19.66 -4.40 -10.72
N TRP A 45 18.41 -4.84 -10.45
CA TRP A 45 17.61 -4.44 -9.28
C TRP A 45 17.25 -5.61 -8.35
N GLY A 46 17.94 -6.74 -8.45
CA GLY A 46 17.64 -7.99 -7.72
C GLY A 46 17.58 -7.83 -6.20
N VAL A 47 18.39 -6.94 -5.64
CA VAL A 47 18.41 -6.64 -4.20
C VAL A 47 17.05 -6.10 -3.73
N LEU A 48 16.37 -5.28 -4.54
CA LEU A 48 15.07 -4.70 -4.19
C LEU A 48 13.93 -5.73 -4.18
N LEU A 49 14.04 -6.73 -5.06
CA LEU A 49 13.07 -7.80 -5.24
C LEU A 49 13.24 -8.92 -4.20
N SER A 50 14.44 -9.06 -3.65
CA SER A 50 14.75 -10.11 -2.69
C SER A 50 14.20 -9.86 -1.28
N GLN A 51 13.93 -10.95 -0.55
CA GLN A 51 13.63 -10.87 0.87
C GLN A 51 14.90 -10.47 1.67
N PRO A 52 14.75 -9.68 2.74
CA PRO A 52 15.89 -9.14 3.45
C PRO A 52 16.64 -10.25 4.21
N SER A 53 17.86 -10.54 3.74
CA SER A 53 18.75 -11.58 4.28
C SER A 53 19.61 -11.12 5.45
N THR A 54 19.65 -9.81 5.73
CA THR A 54 20.42 -9.22 6.82
C THR A 54 19.55 -8.31 7.68
N LEU A 55 19.96 -8.09 8.92
CA LEU A 55 19.30 -7.14 9.82
C LEU A 55 19.31 -5.72 9.23
N ALA A 56 20.41 -5.32 8.58
CA ALA A 56 20.51 -4.04 7.89
C ALA A 56 19.47 -3.91 6.76
N ALA A 57 19.27 -4.95 5.95
CA ALA A 57 18.26 -4.96 4.90
C ALA A 57 16.82 -4.86 5.47
N ARG A 58 16.55 -5.49 6.62
CA ARG A 58 15.26 -5.35 7.33
C ARG A 58 15.03 -3.97 7.91
N LEU A 59 16.06 -3.33 8.44
CA LEU A 59 15.93 -1.93 8.86
C LEU A 59 15.69 -1.03 7.63
N GLY A 60 16.31 -1.38 6.50
CA GLY A 60 16.07 -0.72 5.22
C GLY A 60 14.61 -0.73 4.77
N THR A 61 13.86 -1.84 4.97
CA THR A 61 12.44 -1.91 4.62
C THR A 61 11.55 -1.04 5.52
N LEU A 62 12.00 -0.69 6.73
CA LEU A 62 11.27 0.21 7.63
C LEU A 62 11.37 1.68 7.20
N VAL A 63 12.44 2.06 6.49
CA VAL A 63 12.67 3.46 6.08
C VAL A 63 11.54 3.98 5.17
N PRO A 64 11.15 3.29 4.08
CA PRO A 64 10.02 3.72 3.26
C PRO A 64 8.70 3.78 4.04
N ILE A 65 8.48 2.88 4.99
CA ILE A 65 7.27 2.86 5.85
C ILE A 65 7.23 4.13 6.71
N LEU A 66 8.34 4.49 7.36
CA LEU A 66 8.42 5.72 8.16
C LEU A 66 8.26 6.98 7.31
N LEU A 67 8.89 7.02 6.14
CA LEU A 67 8.74 8.14 5.20
C LEU A 67 7.30 8.26 4.70
N SER A 68 6.62 7.14 4.40
CA SER A 68 5.21 7.13 4.01
C SER A 68 4.31 7.72 5.11
N TYR A 69 4.62 7.46 6.38
CA TYR A 69 3.92 8.09 7.50
C TYR A 69 4.14 9.60 7.51
N LEU A 70 5.37 10.08 7.31
CA LEU A 70 5.64 11.52 7.26
C LEU A 70 4.87 12.20 6.14
N VAL A 71 4.79 11.57 4.96
CA VAL A 71 3.98 12.04 3.83
C VAL A 71 2.50 12.07 4.21
N ILE A 72 1.99 11.05 4.90
CA ILE A 72 0.60 11.01 5.38
C ILE A 72 0.31 12.14 6.37
N VAL A 73 1.22 12.43 7.30
CA VAL A 73 1.07 13.56 8.24
C VAL A 73 0.97 14.85 7.45
N TYR A 74 1.91 15.10 6.54
CA TYR A 74 1.89 16.30 5.72
C TYR A 74 0.63 16.43 4.85
N LEU A 75 0.20 15.33 4.22
CA LEU A 75 -1.02 15.23 3.44
C LEU A 75 -2.25 15.55 4.30
N SER A 76 -2.31 15.00 5.50
CA SER A 76 -3.42 15.24 6.42
C SER A 76 -3.46 16.67 6.98
N GLU A 77 -2.33 17.34 7.12
CA GLU A 77 -2.28 18.76 7.46
C GLU A 77 -2.74 19.65 6.31
N ARG A 78 -2.32 19.33 5.07
CA ARG A 78 -2.64 20.09 3.87
C ARG A 78 -4.08 19.92 3.40
N ASP A 79 -4.57 18.69 3.38
CA ASP A 79 -5.87 18.32 2.81
C ASP A 79 -6.94 17.99 3.88
N ILE A 80 -6.58 18.08 5.16
CA ILE A 80 -7.49 17.84 6.31
C ILE A 80 -8.14 16.44 6.22
N LEU A 81 -7.37 15.46 5.74
CA LEU A 81 -7.84 14.08 5.58
C LEU A 81 -7.94 13.35 6.91
N LEU A 82 -6.99 13.60 7.81
CA LEU A 82 -7.00 13.09 9.18
C LEU A 82 -6.85 14.24 10.16
N ALA A 83 -7.51 14.12 11.31
CA ALA A 83 -7.30 15.06 12.41
C ALA A 83 -6.01 14.75 13.18
N LYS A 84 -5.43 15.76 13.85
CA LYS A 84 -4.30 15.59 14.79
C LYS A 84 -4.38 14.37 15.72
N PRO A 85 -5.51 14.08 16.38
CA PRO A 85 -5.63 12.89 17.23
C PRO A 85 -5.69 11.54 16.47
N GLU A 86 -5.91 11.55 15.15
CA GLU A 86 -6.07 10.37 14.30
C GLU A 86 -4.72 9.89 13.71
N HIS A 87 -3.71 10.76 13.61
CA HIS A 87 -2.36 10.39 13.11
C HIS A 87 -1.70 9.19 13.80
N PRO A 88 -1.66 9.10 15.15
CA PRO A 88 -1.03 7.94 15.80
C PRO A 88 -1.77 6.63 15.51
N VAL A 89 -3.09 6.68 15.30
CA VAL A 89 -3.87 5.50 14.93
C VAL A 89 -3.59 5.09 13.48
N ALA A 90 -3.44 6.06 12.57
CA ALA A 90 -3.04 5.80 11.19
C ALA A 90 -1.63 5.19 11.11
N LEU A 91 -0.67 5.69 11.89
CA LEU A 91 0.67 5.10 11.98
C LEU A 91 0.60 3.65 12.45
N LEU A 92 -0.14 3.38 13.52
CA LEU A 92 -0.30 2.01 14.02
C LEU A 92 -0.84 1.11 12.94
N PHE A 93 -1.97 1.45 12.31
CA PHE A 93 -2.53 0.61 11.26
C PHE A 93 -1.57 0.42 10.08
N LEU A 94 -0.93 1.49 9.61
CA LEU A 94 0.02 1.43 8.50
C LEU A 94 1.18 0.49 8.84
N THR A 95 1.79 0.65 10.01
CA THR A 95 2.93 -0.18 10.43
C THR A 95 2.52 -1.62 10.69
N THR A 96 1.43 -1.88 11.41
CA THR A 96 0.99 -3.26 11.70
C THR A 96 0.57 -4.00 10.45
N LEU A 97 -0.14 -3.33 9.52
CA LEU A 97 -0.55 -3.94 8.25
C LEU A 97 0.66 -4.20 7.35
N ALA A 98 1.58 -3.22 7.23
CA ALA A 98 2.78 -3.38 6.43
C ALA A 98 3.69 -4.51 6.95
N LEU A 99 3.85 -4.63 8.26
CA LEU A 99 4.67 -5.68 8.88
C LEU A 99 4.02 -7.07 8.80
N SER A 100 2.68 -7.13 8.74
CA SER A 100 1.96 -8.38 8.54
C SER A 100 1.93 -8.87 7.09
N LEU A 101 2.45 -8.09 6.13
CA LEU A 101 2.48 -8.49 4.72
C LEU A 101 3.36 -9.74 4.52
N PRO A 102 2.87 -10.76 3.78
CA PRO A 102 3.68 -11.91 3.44
C PRO A 102 4.83 -11.50 2.51
N GLY A 103 6.05 -11.83 2.92
CA GLY A 103 7.27 -11.57 2.15
C GLY A 103 7.51 -10.08 1.88
N LEU A 104 7.58 -9.26 2.92
CA LEU A 104 7.90 -7.83 2.82
C LEU A 104 9.31 -7.62 2.26
N THR A 105 9.40 -7.21 0.99
CA THR A 105 10.64 -6.85 0.30
C THR A 105 10.87 -5.35 0.34
N GLN A 106 12.08 -4.91 -0.02
CA GLN A 106 12.36 -3.49 -0.16
C GLN A 106 11.50 -2.84 -1.24
N LEU A 107 11.24 -3.54 -2.36
CA LEU A 107 10.28 -3.10 -3.37
C LEU A 107 8.89 -2.84 -2.79
N LYS A 108 8.32 -3.82 -2.05
CA LYS A 108 6.98 -3.66 -1.43
C LYS A 108 6.93 -2.50 -0.44
N SER A 109 7.99 -2.29 0.35
CA SER A 109 8.06 -1.12 1.24
C SER A 109 8.15 0.20 0.45
N SER A 110 8.91 0.24 -0.64
CA SER A 110 9.05 1.42 -1.49
C SER A 110 7.77 1.72 -2.28
N SER A 111 7.02 0.70 -2.69
CA SER A 111 5.74 0.86 -3.39
C SER A 111 4.67 1.45 -2.47
N LEU A 112 4.73 1.19 -1.16
CA LEU A 112 3.93 1.92 -0.18
C LEU A 112 4.24 3.42 -0.22
N LEU A 113 5.51 3.80 -0.10
CA LEU A 113 5.90 5.21 -0.16
C LEU A 113 5.43 5.87 -1.46
N LEU A 114 5.62 5.19 -2.60
CA LEU A 114 5.21 5.71 -3.90
C LEU A 114 3.69 5.83 -4.01
N MET A 115 2.93 4.88 -3.48
CA MET A 115 1.47 4.97 -3.41
C MET A 115 1.00 6.12 -2.51
N THR A 116 1.66 6.39 -1.37
CA THR A 116 1.35 7.58 -0.57
C THR A 116 1.61 8.88 -1.31
N LEU A 117 2.69 8.94 -2.10
CA LEU A 117 2.99 10.08 -2.95
C LEU A 117 1.98 10.25 -4.08
N ILE A 118 1.54 9.15 -4.71
CA ILE A 118 0.50 9.16 -5.74
C ILE A 118 -0.79 9.75 -5.16
N LEU A 119 -1.24 9.27 -4.00
CA LEU A 119 -2.41 9.81 -3.30
C LEU A 119 -2.24 11.29 -2.91
N PHE A 120 -1.04 11.68 -2.48
CA PHE A 120 -0.72 13.07 -2.16
C PHE A 120 -0.91 13.98 -3.39
N THR A 121 -0.36 13.58 -4.52
CA THR A 121 -0.46 14.33 -5.76
C THR A 121 -1.87 14.33 -6.36
N SER A 122 -2.65 13.25 -6.17
CA SER A 122 -4.02 13.16 -6.68
C SER A 122 -5.02 13.97 -5.83
N PHE A 123 -4.88 14.00 -4.50
CA PHE A 123 -5.76 14.76 -3.60
C PHE A 123 -5.42 16.26 -3.55
N GLY A 124 -4.17 16.64 -3.78
CA GLY A 124 -3.75 18.04 -3.85
C GLY A 124 -4.40 18.84 -5.00
N GLY A 125 -5.06 18.15 -5.94
CA GLY A 125 -5.80 18.75 -7.07
C GLY A 125 -7.19 19.26 -6.72
N GLU A 126 -7.82 18.77 -5.66
CA GLU A 126 -9.26 18.94 -5.42
C GLU A 126 -9.65 20.42 -5.19
N GLY A 127 -10.53 20.94 -6.05
CA GLY A 127 -10.95 22.35 -6.06
C GLY A 127 -10.24 23.23 -7.10
N ARG A 128 -9.31 22.69 -7.90
CA ARG A 128 -8.80 23.36 -9.11
C ARG A 128 -9.06 22.50 -10.33
N GLU A 129 -9.62 23.10 -11.39
CA GLU A 129 -10.09 22.37 -12.57
C GLU A 129 -8.94 21.79 -13.42
N GLU A 130 -7.77 22.42 -13.44
CA GLU A 130 -6.60 21.95 -14.21
C GLU A 130 -5.31 21.99 -13.38
N GLN A 131 -4.64 20.84 -13.26
CA GLN A 131 -3.31 20.73 -12.63
C GLN A 131 -2.47 19.67 -13.35
N PRO A 132 -1.98 19.93 -14.58
CA PRO A 132 -1.26 18.93 -15.36
C PRO A 132 0.07 18.50 -14.71
N ILE A 133 0.73 19.37 -13.95
CA ILE A 133 2.07 19.08 -13.39
C ILE A 133 2.00 18.00 -12.29
N PRO A 134 1.13 18.09 -11.27
CA PRO A 134 0.95 17.00 -10.30
C PRO A 134 0.56 15.67 -10.96
N TYR A 135 -0.30 15.69 -11.99
CA TYR A 135 -0.69 14.48 -12.69
C TYR A 135 0.43 13.92 -13.58
N LEU A 136 1.27 14.76 -14.16
CA LEU A 136 2.52 14.32 -14.79
C LEU A 136 3.42 13.58 -13.79
N ILE A 137 3.55 14.12 -12.57
CA ILE A 137 4.31 13.48 -11.50
C ILE A 137 3.67 12.15 -11.08
N THR A 138 2.32 12.07 -10.96
CA THR A 138 1.66 10.77 -10.69
C THR A 138 1.99 9.73 -11.75
N GLY A 139 1.94 10.11 -13.02
CA GLY A 139 2.30 9.25 -14.14
C GLY A 139 3.75 8.78 -14.04
N LEU A 140 4.67 9.70 -13.73
CA LEU A 140 6.09 9.39 -13.56
C LEU A 140 6.32 8.36 -12.46
N LEU A 141 5.67 8.53 -11.29
CA LEU A 141 5.78 7.58 -10.18
C LEU A 141 5.25 6.19 -10.59
N ILE A 142 4.10 6.13 -11.27
CA ILE A 142 3.54 4.86 -11.78
C ILE A 142 4.49 4.22 -12.79
N GLY A 143 5.04 5.00 -13.72
CA GLY A 143 5.98 4.50 -14.72
C GLY A 143 7.26 3.95 -14.10
N THR A 144 7.81 4.60 -13.07
CA THR A 144 8.98 4.08 -12.34
C THR A 144 8.70 2.76 -11.64
N LEU A 145 7.50 2.59 -11.06
CA LEU A 145 7.06 1.33 -10.48
C LEU A 145 6.88 0.26 -11.57
N ALA A 146 6.23 0.59 -12.68
CA ALA A 146 5.97 -0.33 -13.78
C ALA A 146 7.24 -0.90 -14.40
N LEU A 147 8.35 -0.16 -14.38
CA LEU A 147 9.66 -0.66 -14.80
C LEU A 147 10.25 -1.70 -13.85
N LEU A 148 9.95 -1.59 -12.55
CA LEU A 148 10.39 -2.60 -11.57
C LEU A 148 9.49 -3.83 -11.60
N HIS A 149 8.18 -3.63 -11.79
CA HIS A 149 7.21 -4.71 -11.87
C HIS A 149 5.97 -4.29 -12.69
N PRO A 150 5.60 -4.98 -13.78
CA PRO A 150 4.56 -4.54 -14.70
C PRO A 150 3.16 -4.48 -14.07
N ILE A 151 2.91 -5.25 -13.00
CA ILE A 151 1.64 -5.22 -12.25
C ILE A 151 1.21 -3.82 -11.80
N TYR A 152 2.18 -2.92 -11.56
CA TYR A 152 1.90 -1.56 -11.11
C TYR A 152 1.25 -0.68 -12.18
N LEU A 153 1.19 -1.13 -13.45
CA LEU A 153 0.37 -0.47 -14.47
C LEU A 153 -1.12 -0.43 -14.09
N LEU A 154 -1.59 -1.34 -13.24
CA LEU A 154 -2.96 -1.34 -12.69
C LEU A 154 -3.25 -0.15 -11.76
N ILE A 155 -2.23 0.59 -11.33
CA ILE A 155 -2.42 1.86 -10.61
C ILE A 155 -2.96 2.95 -11.56
N THR A 156 -2.68 2.86 -12.86
CA THR A 156 -3.15 3.83 -13.86
C THR A 156 -4.68 3.94 -13.92
N PRO A 157 -5.44 2.84 -14.12
CA PRO A 157 -6.90 2.92 -14.10
C PRO A 157 -7.43 3.38 -12.74
N LEU A 158 -6.74 3.06 -11.64
CA LEU A 158 -7.09 3.54 -10.30
C LEU A 158 -6.91 5.07 -10.18
N VAL A 159 -5.82 5.63 -10.70
CA VAL A 159 -5.62 7.09 -10.71
C VAL A 159 -6.64 7.79 -11.62
N ILE A 160 -7.05 7.17 -12.73
CA ILE A 160 -8.09 7.74 -13.60
C ILE A 160 -9.46 7.70 -12.91
N THR A 161 -9.81 6.62 -12.20
CA THR A 161 -11.08 6.55 -11.45
C THR A 161 -11.10 7.52 -10.27
N THR A 162 -9.99 7.71 -9.56
CA THR A 162 -9.89 8.74 -8.51
C THR A 162 -10.05 10.15 -9.07
N GLN A 163 -9.43 10.46 -10.22
CA GLN A 163 -9.66 11.72 -10.93
C GLN A 163 -11.13 11.92 -11.27
N TYR A 164 -11.81 10.87 -11.71
CA TYR A 164 -13.25 10.92 -12.02
C TYR A 164 -14.09 11.21 -10.76
N ILE A 165 -13.86 10.49 -9.66
CA ILE A 165 -14.59 10.68 -8.39
C ILE A 165 -14.40 12.11 -7.86
N LEU A 166 -13.17 12.61 -7.90
CA LEU A 166 -12.81 13.94 -7.40
C LEU A 166 -13.19 15.06 -8.37
N ARG A 167 -13.80 14.74 -9.52
CA ARG A 167 -14.15 15.69 -10.60
C ARG A 167 -12.96 16.45 -11.16
N LEU A 168 -11.80 15.79 -11.21
CA LEU A 168 -10.53 16.28 -11.75
C LEU A 168 -10.18 15.62 -13.09
N ALA A 169 -11.07 14.77 -13.62
CA ALA A 169 -10.93 14.11 -14.91
C ALA A 169 -11.12 15.10 -16.07
N THR A 170 -10.08 15.87 -16.36
CA THR A 170 -9.97 16.65 -17.60
C THR A 170 -9.04 15.93 -18.57
N LEU A 171 -9.25 16.13 -19.88
CA LEU A 171 -8.41 15.53 -20.92
C LEU A 171 -6.93 15.88 -20.71
N ARG A 172 -6.63 17.09 -20.24
CA ARG A 172 -5.27 17.54 -19.95
C ARG A 172 -4.64 16.80 -18.78
N ASN A 173 -5.40 16.54 -17.71
CA ASN A 173 -4.90 15.79 -16.55
C ASN A 173 -4.68 14.31 -16.92
N ILE A 174 -5.58 13.71 -17.69
CA ILE A 174 -5.44 12.33 -18.18
C ILE A 174 -4.21 12.21 -19.09
N LEU A 175 -4.07 13.11 -20.08
CA LEU A 175 -2.89 13.11 -20.95
C LEU A 175 -1.60 13.34 -20.16
N ALA A 176 -1.60 14.20 -19.14
CA ALA A 176 -0.44 14.39 -18.28
C ALA A 176 -0.06 13.09 -17.53
N THR A 177 -1.04 12.35 -16.99
CA THR A 177 -0.76 11.04 -16.37
C THR A 177 -0.18 10.03 -17.34
N LEU A 178 -0.73 9.94 -18.56
CA LEU A 178 -0.25 9.02 -19.58
C LEU A 178 1.15 9.39 -20.07
N LEU A 179 1.41 10.68 -20.30
CA LEU A 179 2.74 11.16 -20.70
C LEU A 179 3.76 10.87 -19.59
N GLY A 180 3.40 11.14 -18.34
CA GLY A 180 4.22 10.82 -17.17
C GLY A 180 4.53 9.34 -17.08
N LEU A 181 3.59 8.44 -17.39
CA LEU A 181 3.78 6.99 -17.36
C LEU A 181 4.84 6.50 -18.32
N PHE A 182 4.92 7.06 -19.53
CA PHE A 182 5.92 6.67 -20.54
C PHE A 182 7.29 7.32 -20.31
N LEU A 183 7.34 8.43 -19.58
CA LEU A 183 8.55 9.23 -19.40
C LEU A 183 9.70 8.47 -18.71
N PRO A 184 9.49 7.70 -17.63
CA PRO A 184 10.52 6.85 -17.04
C PRO A 184 11.11 5.85 -18.02
N ALA A 185 10.28 5.16 -18.81
CA ALA A 185 10.74 4.19 -19.79
C ALA A 185 11.59 4.89 -20.87
N TRP A 186 11.14 6.04 -21.36
CA TRP A 186 11.85 6.82 -22.36
C TRP A 186 13.19 7.38 -21.85
N LEU A 187 13.25 7.80 -20.59
CA LEU A 187 14.49 8.26 -19.96
C LEU A 187 15.45 7.11 -19.65
N LEU A 188 14.97 5.98 -19.13
CA LEU A 188 15.82 4.86 -18.73
C LEU A 188 16.32 4.02 -19.90
N LEU A 189 15.57 3.94 -21.01
CA LEU A 189 15.95 3.19 -22.20
C LEU A 189 17.35 3.57 -22.74
N PRO A 190 17.71 4.84 -22.94
CA PRO A 190 19.07 5.19 -23.36
C PRO A 190 20.13 4.84 -22.31
N PHE A 191 19.84 4.97 -21.00
CA PHE A 191 20.79 4.57 -19.96
C PHE A 191 21.02 3.05 -19.96
N LEU A 192 19.94 2.26 -20.07
CA LEU A 192 20.01 0.80 -20.14
C LEU A 192 20.77 0.32 -21.38
N LEU A 193 20.61 0.99 -22.53
CA LEU A 193 21.35 0.65 -23.75
C LEU A 193 22.83 1.06 -23.72
N LEU A 194 23.18 2.10 -22.97
CA LEU A 194 24.55 2.66 -22.94
C LEU A 194 25.43 2.10 -21.81
N LEU A 195 24.84 1.74 -20.66
CA LEU A 195 25.58 1.41 -19.44
C LEU A 195 25.43 -0.04 -18.96
N CYS A 196 24.39 -0.77 -19.40
CA CYS A 196 24.21 -2.16 -18.99
C CYS A 196 24.91 -3.10 -19.97
N ASP A 197 25.54 -4.15 -19.44
CA ASP A 197 26.03 -5.24 -20.25
C ASP A 197 24.87 -5.94 -20.97
N GLN A 198 25.10 -6.39 -22.22
CA GLN A 198 24.07 -7.04 -23.03
C GLN A 198 23.46 -8.27 -22.34
N GLY A 199 24.25 -8.99 -21.52
CA GLY A 199 23.77 -10.12 -20.73
C GLY A 199 22.78 -9.71 -19.64
N GLU A 200 23.05 -8.64 -18.91
CA GLU A 200 22.16 -8.12 -17.86
C GLU A 200 20.87 -7.55 -18.43
N LEU A 201 20.97 -6.85 -19.56
CA LEU A 201 19.82 -6.32 -20.28
C LEU A 201 18.89 -7.45 -20.76
N ASN A 202 19.45 -8.52 -21.33
CA ASN A 202 18.68 -9.67 -21.76
C ASN A 202 18.01 -10.39 -20.59
N ASN A 203 18.69 -10.53 -19.45
CA ASN A 203 18.09 -11.11 -18.24
C ASN A 203 16.94 -10.26 -17.70
N TYR A 204 17.09 -8.93 -17.73
CA TYR A 204 16.03 -8.02 -17.31
C TYR A 204 14.82 -8.04 -18.26
N LEU A 205 15.05 -8.08 -19.58
CA LEU A 205 13.98 -8.20 -20.56
C LEU A 205 13.25 -9.56 -20.46
N ALA A 206 14.01 -10.64 -20.23
CA ALA A 206 13.44 -11.96 -19.97
C ALA A 206 12.58 -11.96 -18.70
N TYR A 207 13.06 -11.35 -17.62
CA TYR A 207 12.29 -11.17 -16.39
C TYR A 207 10.99 -10.41 -16.65
N LEU A 208 11.05 -9.24 -17.31
CA LEU A 208 9.84 -8.48 -17.64
C LEU A 208 8.87 -9.29 -18.49
N TYR A 209 9.38 -10.04 -19.47
CA TYR A 209 8.55 -10.89 -20.33
C TYR A 209 7.83 -11.98 -19.52
N GLU A 210 8.51 -12.66 -18.60
CA GLU A 210 7.90 -13.64 -17.69
C GLU A 210 6.81 -12.98 -16.83
N GLN A 211 7.08 -11.81 -16.25
CA GLN A 211 6.09 -11.08 -15.44
C GLN A 211 4.87 -10.64 -16.26
N PHE A 212 5.05 -10.35 -17.56
CA PHE A 212 3.96 -10.03 -18.49
C PHE A 212 3.14 -11.27 -18.88
N LEU A 213 3.75 -12.45 -18.98
CA LEU A 213 3.00 -13.70 -19.21
C LEU A 213 2.10 -14.02 -18.00
N ASP A 214 2.60 -13.76 -16.80
CA ASP A 214 1.85 -13.88 -15.54
C ASP A 214 0.80 -12.76 -15.36
N PHE A 215 0.78 -11.76 -16.25
CA PHE A 215 -0.29 -10.76 -16.36
C PHE A 215 -1.53 -11.32 -17.08
N THR A 216 -1.77 -12.63 -16.99
CA THR A 216 -2.98 -13.28 -17.47
C THR A 216 -3.94 -13.52 -16.31
N PRO A 217 -5.25 -13.22 -16.47
CA PRO A 217 -6.21 -13.44 -15.40
C PRO A 217 -6.25 -14.93 -15.06
N THR A 218 -6.04 -15.26 -13.79
CA THR A 218 -5.96 -16.67 -13.36
C THR A 218 -7.32 -17.34 -13.50
N GLN A 219 -7.39 -18.52 -14.15
CA GLN A 219 -8.63 -19.29 -14.29
C GLN A 219 -9.17 -19.82 -12.95
N PHE A 220 -8.27 -20.00 -11.97
CA PHE A 220 -8.56 -20.20 -10.55
C PHE A 220 -7.51 -19.44 -9.74
N PRO A 221 -7.87 -18.79 -8.62
CA PRO A 221 -6.89 -18.10 -7.79
C PRO A 221 -5.92 -19.13 -7.21
N ALA A 222 -4.76 -19.32 -7.84
CA ALA A 222 -3.59 -19.98 -7.25
C ALA A 222 -2.96 -19.05 -6.20
N ILE A 223 -3.79 -18.42 -5.39
CA ILE A 223 -3.40 -17.64 -4.24
C ILE A 223 -3.02 -18.69 -3.21
N SER A 224 -1.72 -18.77 -2.86
CA SER A 224 -1.27 -19.62 -1.75
C SER A 224 -2.24 -19.43 -0.56
N GLY A 225 -2.63 -20.50 0.14
CA GLY A 225 -3.68 -20.42 1.18
C GLY A 225 -3.38 -19.36 2.26
N ILE A 226 -2.11 -19.04 2.42
CA ILE A 226 -1.55 -18.03 3.30
C ILE A 226 -1.78 -16.59 2.76
N SER A 227 -1.70 -16.37 1.45
CA SER A 227 -2.16 -15.12 0.83
C SER A 227 -3.69 -14.97 0.83
N LEU A 228 -4.46 -16.06 0.72
CA LEU A 228 -5.92 -16.00 0.67
C LEU A 228 -6.51 -15.53 2.00
N THR A 229 -5.98 -16.04 3.11
CA THR A 229 -6.37 -15.61 4.47
C THR A 229 -6.07 -14.13 4.71
N TYR A 230 -4.95 -13.62 4.21
CA TYR A 230 -4.61 -12.20 4.29
C TYR A 230 -5.54 -11.33 3.43
N VAL A 231 -5.85 -11.75 2.21
CA VAL A 231 -6.85 -11.07 1.34
C VAL A 231 -8.21 -11.02 2.02
N LEU A 232 -8.68 -12.12 2.61
CA LEU A 232 -9.94 -12.16 3.36
C LEU A 232 -9.92 -11.21 4.56
N LEU A 233 -8.80 -11.13 5.29
CA LEU A 233 -8.67 -10.19 6.39
C LEU A 233 -8.76 -8.74 5.89
N LEU A 234 -8.09 -8.40 4.79
CA LEU A 234 -8.17 -7.05 4.21
C LEU A 234 -9.56 -6.72 3.66
N THR A 235 -10.29 -7.68 3.08
CA THR A 235 -11.70 -7.47 2.67
C THR A 235 -12.61 -7.21 3.87
N ILE A 236 -12.43 -7.94 4.98
CA ILE A 236 -13.17 -7.70 6.23
C ILE A 236 -12.84 -6.33 6.81
N LEU A 237 -11.56 -5.94 6.82
CA LEU A 237 -11.14 -4.61 7.27
C LEU A 237 -11.67 -3.49 6.38
N LEU A 238 -11.72 -3.70 5.06
CA LEU A 238 -12.35 -2.77 4.12
C LEU A 238 -13.84 -2.60 4.45
N ALA A 239 -14.56 -3.72 4.60
CA ALA A 239 -15.98 -3.71 4.95
C ALA A 239 -16.23 -2.99 6.29
N LEU A 240 -15.42 -3.30 7.31
CA LEU A 240 -15.47 -2.63 8.61
C LEU A 240 -15.24 -1.13 8.46
N GLY A 241 -14.20 -0.74 7.71
CA GLY A 241 -13.89 0.65 7.44
C GLY A 241 -15.04 1.40 6.75
N CYS A 242 -15.64 0.80 5.71
CA CYS A 242 -16.80 1.36 5.01
C CYS A 242 -18.01 1.52 5.95
N LEU A 243 -18.26 0.54 6.82
CA LEU A 243 -19.33 0.58 7.83
C LEU A 243 -19.10 1.68 8.87
N LEU A 244 -17.87 1.83 9.35
CA LEU A 244 -17.49 2.90 10.28
C LEU A 244 -17.69 4.27 9.64
N TYR A 245 -17.28 4.42 8.38
CA TYR A 245 -17.45 5.66 7.64
C TYR A 245 -18.92 6.04 7.43
N ARG A 246 -19.81 5.07 7.15
CA ARG A 246 -21.26 5.34 6.96
C ARG A 246 -21.89 6.09 8.14
N ARG A 247 -21.39 5.89 9.36
CA ARG A 247 -21.84 6.63 10.56
C ARG A 247 -21.38 8.09 10.57
N SER A 248 -20.22 8.36 10.00
CA SER A 248 -19.58 9.69 9.92
C SER A 248 -20.05 10.52 8.72
N PHE A 249 -20.58 9.87 7.67
CA PHE A 249 -20.89 10.47 6.37
C PHE A 249 -21.67 11.80 6.46
N GLY A 250 -22.71 11.87 7.29
CA GLY A 250 -23.54 13.06 7.42
C GLY A 250 -22.85 14.27 8.05
N ARG A 251 -21.72 14.08 8.74
CA ARG A 251 -20.99 15.11 9.49
C ARG A 251 -19.82 15.70 8.73
N GLU A 252 -19.34 15.02 7.70
CA GLU A 252 -18.15 15.42 6.97
C GLU A 252 -18.43 16.44 5.86
N LYS A 253 -17.41 17.23 5.52
CA LYS A 253 -17.46 18.19 4.42
C LYS A 253 -17.52 17.45 3.08
N ILE A 254 -18.16 18.04 2.08
CA ILE A 254 -18.31 17.46 0.72
C ILE A 254 -16.96 17.01 0.15
N ARG A 255 -15.92 17.85 0.30
CA ARG A 255 -14.54 17.57 -0.10
C ARG A 255 -13.99 16.27 0.52
N GLN A 256 -14.08 16.14 1.84
CA GLN A 256 -13.62 14.95 2.57
C GLN A 256 -14.38 13.69 2.15
N ARG A 257 -15.67 13.82 1.82
CA ARG A 257 -16.45 12.68 1.34
C ARG A 257 -15.97 12.16 -0.01
N GLY A 258 -15.54 13.06 -0.91
CA GLY A 258 -14.94 12.71 -2.19
C GLY A 258 -13.63 11.95 -2.00
N MET A 259 -12.74 12.48 -1.16
CA MET A 259 -11.45 11.85 -0.86
C MET A 259 -11.60 10.48 -0.18
N ILE A 260 -12.51 10.33 0.79
CA ILE A 260 -12.74 9.04 1.45
C ILE A 260 -13.43 8.04 0.52
N GLY A 261 -14.33 8.52 -0.35
CA GLY A 261 -14.91 7.69 -1.42
C GLY A 261 -13.86 7.18 -2.40
N ALA A 262 -12.87 8.01 -2.76
CA ALA A 262 -11.72 7.60 -3.56
C ALA A 262 -10.89 6.54 -2.83
N LEU A 263 -10.55 6.73 -1.55
CA LEU A 263 -9.82 5.72 -0.76
C LEU A 263 -10.56 4.37 -0.67
N GLN A 264 -11.90 4.39 -0.54
CA GLN A 264 -12.74 3.19 -0.55
C GLN A 264 -12.67 2.45 -1.89
N LEU A 265 -12.79 3.19 -2.99
CA LEU A 265 -12.69 2.62 -4.33
C LEU A 265 -11.29 2.05 -4.57
N ASP A 266 -10.24 2.78 -4.20
CA ASP A 266 -8.85 2.36 -4.40
C ASP A 266 -8.56 1.06 -3.66
N ALA A 267 -8.95 0.97 -2.38
CA ALA A 267 -8.81 -0.26 -1.62
C ALA A 267 -9.63 -1.41 -2.23
N PHE A 268 -10.86 -1.13 -2.69
CA PHE A 268 -11.71 -2.14 -3.33
C PHE A 268 -11.10 -2.65 -4.64
N LEU A 269 -10.60 -1.76 -5.49
CA LEU A 269 -9.98 -2.11 -6.77
C LEU A 269 -8.67 -2.87 -6.57
N LEU A 270 -7.80 -2.45 -5.65
CA LEU A 270 -6.53 -3.14 -5.37
C LEU A 270 -6.77 -4.56 -4.85
N ILE A 271 -7.73 -4.74 -3.93
CA ILE A 271 -8.10 -6.06 -3.44
C ILE A 271 -8.78 -6.88 -4.55
N GLY A 272 -9.66 -6.28 -5.35
CA GLY A 272 -10.29 -6.94 -6.49
C GLY A 272 -9.27 -7.42 -7.53
N PHE A 273 -8.30 -6.58 -7.88
CA PHE A 273 -7.20 -6.93 -8.76
C PHE A 273 -6.35 -8.06 -8.19
N SER A 274 -6.15 -8.12 -6.87
CA SER A 274 -5.41 -9.24 -6.25
C SER A 274 -6.10 -10.60 -6.43
N PHE A 275 -7.44 -10.63 -6.59
CA PHE A 275 -8.17 -11.86 -6.92
C PHE A 275 -8.06 -12.23 -8.40
N ILE A 276 -7.99 -11.24 -9.28
CA ILE A 276 -7.92 -11.43 -10.74
C ILE A 276 -6.51 -11.86 -11.16
N PHE A 277 -5.49 -11.21 -10.59
CA PHE A 277 -4.07 -11.40 -10.88
C PHE A 277 -3.38 -12.11 -9.71
N GLY A 278 -3.80 -13.36 -9.43
CA GLY A 278 -3.36 -14.11 -8.26
C GLY A 278 -1.85 -14.27 -8.12
N ALA A 279 -1.12 -14.37 -9.24
CA ALA A 279 0.34 -14.46 -9.27
C ALA A 279 1.03 -13.24 -8.62
N HIS A 280 0.44 -12.05 -8.77
CA HIS A 280 0.97 -10.77 -8.30
C HIS A 280 0.12 -10.17 -7.16
N ALA A 281 -0.64 -11.02 -6.47
CA ALA A 281 -1.55 -10.59 -5.41
C ALA A 281 -0.79 -9.89 -4.28
N SER A 282 0.43 -10.34 -3.97
CA SER A 282 1.19 -9.84 -2.83
C SER A 282 1.63 -8.38 -2.99
N GLU A 283 1.95 -7.97 -4.22
CA GLU A 283 2.34 -6.63 -4.63
C GLU A 283 1.15 -5.67 -4.56
N LEU A 284 -0.02 -6.12 -5.03
CA LEU A 284 -1.27 -5.35 -5.01
C LEU A 284 -1.82 -5.17 -3.60
N LEU A 285 -1.75 -6.22 -2.77
CA LEU A 285 -2.18 -6.16 -1.38
C LEU A 285 -1.31 -5.20 -0.57
N ALA A 286 -0.01 -5.11 -0.87
CA ALA A 286 0.86 -4.11 -0.26
C ALA A 286 0.33 -2.69 -0.51
N LEU A 287 -0.01 -2.34 -1.76
CA LEU A 287 -0.56 -1.02 -2.07
C LEU A 287 -1.87 -0.71 -1.33
N SER A 288 -2.71 -1.72 -1.10
CA SER A 288 -4.00 -1.56 -0.42
C SER A 288 -3.87 -1.16 1.06
N VAL A 289 -2.71 -1.38 1.67
CA VAL A 289 -2.44 -1.05 3.09
C VAL A 289 -2.62 0.44 3.37
N ILE A 290 -2.23 1.31 2.43
CA ILE A 290 -2.31 2.76 2.62
C ILE A 290 -3.75 3.25 2.68
N PRO A 291 -4.59 3.02 1.65
CA PRO A 291 -5.97 3.49 1.71
C PRO A 291 -6.73 2.85 2.88
N LEU A 292 -6.45 1.58 3.21
CA LEU A 292 -7.03 0.91 4.38
C LEU A 292 -6.62 1.56 5.70
N SER A 293 -5.34 1.87 5.89
CA SER A 293 -4.84 2.46 7.13
C SER A 293 -5.47 3.82 7.42
N LEU A 294 -5.61 4.67 6.39
CA LEU A 294 -6.24 5.98 6.48
C LEU A 294 -7.73 5.85 6.79
N LEU A 295 -8.42 4.95 6.09
CA LEU A 295 -9.85 4.73 6.21
C LEU A 295 -10.22 4.14 7.58
N LEU A 296 -9.45 3.17 8.09
CA LEU A 296 -9.63 2.61 9.43
C LEU A 296 -9.34 3.63 10.52
N ALA A 297 -8.25 4.39 10.41
CA ALA A 297 -7.91 5.43 11.39
C ALA A 297 -8.99 6.49 11.48
N ARG A 298 -9.52 6.92 10.33
CA ARG A 298 -10.63 7.87 10.25
C ARG A 298 -11.91 7.29 10.86
N GLY A 299 -12.27 6.07 10.48
CA GLY A 299 -13.49 5.40 10.98
C GLY A 299 -13.47 5.16 12.49
N MET A 300 -12.29 4.86 13.06
CA MET A 300 -12.13 4.64 14.50
C MET A 300 -12.29 5.91 15.34
N ALA A 301 -12.10 7.10 14.75
CA ALA A 301 -12.21 8.37 15.46
C ALA A 301 -13.62 8.65 16.01
N ASP A 302 -14.64 8.11 15.34
CA ASP A 302 -16.06 8.31 15.64
C ASP A 302 -16.67 7.19 16.51
N VAL A 303 -15.87 6.21 16.91
CA VAL A 303 -16.29 5.05 17.71
C VAL A 303 -16.18 5.37 19.21
N PRO A 304 -17.13 4.93 20.06
CA PRO A 304 -17.00 5.09 21.50
C PRO A 304 -15.71 4.44 22.02
N PRO A 305 -15.01 5.05 22.99
CA PRO A 305 -13.62 4.72 23.30
C PRO A 305 -13.43 3.25 23.68
N LYS A 306 -14.28 2.70 24.56
CA LYS A 306 -14.22 1.29 24.97
C LYS A 306 -14.32 0.33 23.78
N LEU A 307 -15.21 0.62 22.83
CA LEU A 307 -15.40 -0.21 21.64
C LEU A 307 -14.25 -0.03 20.64
N ALA A 308 -13.69 1.19 20.51
CA ALA A 308 -12.53 1.46 19.68
C ALA A 308 -11.26 0.74 20.18
N TYR A 309 -11.07 0.64 21.51
CA TYR A 309 -9.99 -0.19 22.09
C TYR A 309 -10.22 -1.67 21.81
N ALA A 310 -11.42 -2.19 22.07
CA ALA A 310 -11.72 -3.60 21.84
C ALA A 310 -11.54 -3.99 20.36
N LEU A 311 -12.05 -3.18 19.43
CA LEU A 311 -11.88 -3.41 17.99
C LEU A 311 -10.42 -3.37 17.57
N ARG A 312 -9.65 -2.37 18.00
CA ARG A 312 -8.21 -2.28 17.67
C ARG A 312 -7.44 -3.47 18.24
N ALA A 313 -7.70 -3.86 19.48
CA ALA A 313 -7.08 -5.04 20.08
C ALA A 313 -7.41 -6.32 19.31
N VAL A 314 -8.66 -6.53 18.90
CA VAL A 314 -9.05 -7.68 18.08
C VAL A 314 -8.32 -7.67 16.73
N ILE A 315 -8.29 -6.52 16.05
CA ILE A 315 -7.59 -6.38 14.75
C ILE A 315 -6.09 -6.63 14.90
N PHE A 316 -5.45 -6.07 15.93
CA PHE A 316 -4.00 -6.25 16.12
C PHE A 316 -3.66 -7.66 16.57
N LEU A 317 -4.50 -8.32 17.37
CA LEU A 317 -4.34 -9.74 17.71
C LEU A 317 -4.48 -10.64 16.48
N THR A 318 -5.45 -10.39 15.59
CA THR A 318 -5.59 -11.19 14.37
C THR A 318 -4.41 -10.99 13.42
N LEU A 319 -3.96 -9.75 13.22
CA LEU A 319 -2.77 -9.45 12.43
C LEU A 319 -1.50 -10.10 13.01
N LEU A 320 -1.37 -10.08 14.34
CA LEU A 320 -0.26 -10.72 15.03
C LEU A 320 -0.31 -12.25 14.88
N GLY A 321 -1.48 -12.87 15.03
CA GLY A 321 -1.68 -14.29 14.76
C GLY A 321 -1.34 -14.67 13.32
N MET A 322 -1.69 -13.83 12.35
CA MET A 322 -1.32 -14.00 10.93
C MET A 322 0.19 -13.92 10.73
N MET A 323 0.84 -12.91 11.30
CA MET A 323 2.30 -12.76 11.22
C MET A 323 3.02 -13.97 11.84
N PHE A 324 2.55 -14.47 12.98
CA PHE A 324 3.05 -15.71 13.58
C PHE A 324 2.86 -16.91 12.66
N ALA A 325 1.66 -17.09 12.08
CA ALA A 325 1.41 -18.17 11.14
C ALA A 325 2.37 -18.10 9.94
N HIS A 326 2.54 -16.92 9.34
CA HIS A 326 3.50 -16.71 8.24
C HIS A 326 4.91 -17.14 8.63
N THR A 327 5.40 -16.73 9.80
CA THR A 327 6.74 -17.10 10.26
C THR A 327 6.88 -18.60 10.52
N TYR A 328 5.85 -19.21 11.12
CA TYR A 328 5.84 -20.62 11.45
C TYR A 328 5.87 -21.50 10.19
N TYR A 329 5.04 -21.17 9.19
CA TYR A 329 5.02 -21.90 7.92
C TYR A 329 6.28 -21.69 7.07
N ALA A 330 6.92 -20.52 7.14
CA ALA A 330 8.19 -20.26 6.45
C ALA A 330 9.38 -21.07 7.05
N THR A 331 9.27 -21.51 8.31
CA THR A 331 10.35 -22.24 9.00
C THR A 331 10.28 -23.76 8.90
N LEU A 332 9.18 -24.32 8.40
CA LEU A 332 9.02 -25.78 8.32
C LEU A 332 9.53 -26.33 6.97
N PRO A 333 10.53 -27.24 6.97
CA PRO A 333 11.16 -27.75 5.74
C PRO A 333 10.22 -28.58 4.84
N HIS A 334 9.03 -28.98 5.33
CA HIS A 334 8.02 -29.70 4.54
C HIS A 334 7.05 -28.81 3.76
N PHE A 335 6.98 -27.50 4.02
CA PHE A 335 6.04 -26.58 3.36
C PHE A 335 6.72 -25.54 2.45
N ALA A 336 8.06 -25.53 2.40
CA ALA A 336 8.84 -24.66 1.52
C ALA A 336 8.41 -24.66 0.03
N PRO A 337 8.00 -25.79 -0.59
CA PRO A 337 7.57 -25.78 -2.00
C PRO A 337 6.12 -25.34 -2.22
N ILE A 338 5.33 -25.07 -1.17
CA ILE A 338 3.93 -24.61 -1.28
C ILE A 338 3.84 -23.07 -1.19
N LEU A 339 4.97 -22.40 -0.91
CA LEU A 339 5.07 -20.97 -0.63
C LEU A 339 5.94 -20.19 -1.64
N GLN A 340 6.45 -20.85 -2.68
CA GLN A 340 7.18 -20.21 -3.79
C GLN A 340 6.24 -19.93 -4.95
#